data_AF-M6RFN7-F1
#
_entry.id   AF-M6RFN7-F1
#
_cell.length_a   1.000
_cell.length_b   1.000
_cell.length_c   1.000
_cell.angle_alpha   90.00
_cell.angle_beta   90.00
_cell.angle_gamma   90.00
#
_symmetry.space_group_name_H-M   'P 1'
#
loop_
_entity.id
_entity.type
_entity.pdbx_description
1 polymer ?
#
loop_
_entity_poly.entity_id
_entity_poly.type
_entity_poly.pdbx_seq_one_letter_code
_entity_poly.pdbx_strand_id
1 'polypeptide(L)'
;MYSKKVHRGKYERYSILWPFFQWGSTFQDKKEPVHYKLFFPFFGFKDSETGNMKSRGFLILPLLGSLFGYGYDKRTGEQDYNALFFLFQYGTNQDEDYHKFILFPFFGHYRFASKQTTFITPFYFHLQTDTYHIQSDDTFLIPFYFYSKRKYVQWERDESYLKLWPIFKYQKDREGNLVWNVLSLFPVKSEVIDRIWDPLWSLVEYQKLSNGEKRFSVLMRAYSQRWTETEFHASIPFVLELSITPEKTSWKFLYGLIGYERIETNRNLQILWFIKI
;
A
#
# COMPACT_ATOMS: atom_id res chain seq x y z
N MET A 1 19.17 -10.18 -44.87
CA MET A 1 18.46 -11.16 -44.03
C MET A 1 16.97 -10.82 -44.05
N TYR A 2 16.14 -11.65 -44.68
CA TYR A 2 14.68 -11.50 -44.79
C TYR A 2 14.02 -12.59 -43.96
N SER A 3 12.93 -12.24 -43.26
CA SER A 3 12.15 -13.20 -42.47
C SER A 3 10.66 -13.01 -42.76
N LYS A 4 9.97 -14.14 -42.92
CA LYS A 4 8.53 -14.22 -43.15
C LYS A 4 7.93 -15.24 -42.19
N LYS A 5 6.91 -14.83 -41.43
CA LYS A 5 6.17 -15.69 -40.51
C LYS A 5 4.68 -15.50 -40.74
N VAL A 6 4.01 -16.56 -41.18
CA VAL A 6 2.57 -16.55 -41.50
C VAL A 6 1.88 -17.60 -40.65
N HIS A 7 0.78 -17.21 -40.01
CA HIS A 7 -0.16 -18.11 -39.38
C HIS A 7 -1.55 -17.81 -39.93
N ARG A 8 -2.04 -18.73 -40.76
CA ARG A 8 -3.27 -18.55 -41.55
C ARG A 8 -4.43 -18.14 -40.65
N GLY A 9 -5.07 -17.02 -41.00
CA GLY A 9 -6.20 -16.48 -40.28
C GLY A 9 -5.88 -15.78 -38.96
N LYS A 10 -4.62 -15.71 -38.49
CA LYS A 10 -4.28 -14.95 -37.28
C LYS A 10 -3.33 -13.78 -37.54
N TYR A 11 -2.21 -14.03 -38.23
CA TYR A 11 -1.22 -12.99 -38.49
C TYR A 11 -0.30 -13.29 -39.67
N GLU A 12 0.18 -12.23 -40.29
CA GLU A 12 1.28 -12.26 -41.26
C GLU A 12 2.31 -11.22 -40.87
N ARG A 13 3.57 -11.65 -40.69
CA ARG A 13 4.66 -10.80 -40.25
C ARG A 13 5.85 -10.93 -41.17
N TYR A 14 6.40 -9.79 -41.57
CA TYR A 14 7.52 -9.68 -42.46
C TYR A 14 8.59 -8.79 -41.82
N SER A 15 9.86 -9.12 -42.02
CA SER A 15 10.97 -8.28 -41.60
C SER A 15 12.14 -8.34 -42.56
N ILE A 16 12.85 -7.22 -42.68
CA ILE A 16 14.13 -7.10 -43.38
C ILE A 16 15.11 -6.46 -42.41
N LEU A 17 16.32 -7.03 -42.31
CA LEU A 17 17.37 -6.53 -41.44
C LEU A 17 16.85 -6.32 -40.01
N TRP A 18 16.40 -7.41 -39.39
CA TRP A 18 15.86 -7.33 -38.04
C TRP A 18 16.86 -6.64 -37.09
N PRO A 19 16.43 -5.68 -36.25
CA PRO A 19 15.04 -5.29 -35.96
C PRO A 19 14.52 -4.08 -36.75
N PHE A 20 15.25 -3.55 -37.73
CA PHE A 20 15.03 -2.23 -38.32
C PHE A 20 13.74 -2.10 -39.13
N PHE A 21 13.46 -3.03 -40.06
CA PHE A 21 12.26 -2.95 -40.90
C PHE A 21 11.33 -4.12 -40.61
N GLN A 22 10.10 -3.82 -40.18
CA GLN A 22 9.08 -4.83 -39.93
C GLN A 22 7.71 -4.33 -40.39
N TRP A 23 6.90 -5.20 -40.96
CA TRP A 23 5.53 -4.87 -41.34
C TRP A 23 4.67 -6.13 -41.35
N GLY A 24 3.35 -5.95 -41.33
CA GLY A 24 2.45 -7.09 -41.36
C GLY A 24 1.03 -6.78 -40.94
N SER A 25 0.25 -7.83 -40.76
CA SER A 25 -1.12 -7.82 -40.26
C SER A 25 -1.24 -8.72 -39.03
N THR A 26 -2.10 -8.34 -38.10
CA THR A 26 -2.42 -9.09 -36.89
C THR A 26 -3.92 -9.07 -36.65
N PHE A 27 -4.42 -10.03 -35.88
CA PHE A 27 -5.85 -10.16 -35.55
C PHE A 27 -6.73 -10.37 -36.78
N GLN A 28 -6.24 -11.12 -37.78
CA GLN A 28 -7.00 -11.47 -38.97
C GLN A 28 -8.22 -12.36 -38.66
N ASP A 29 -8.27 -12.97 -37.48
CA ASP A 29 -9.36 -13.77 -36.95
C ASP A 29 -10.45 -12.91 -36.27
N LYS A 30 -10.15 -11.65 -35.98
CA LYS A 30 -11.09 -10.73 -35.34
C LYS A 30 -11.83 -9.91 -36.39
N LYS A 31 -12.96 -9.32 -35.96
CA LYS A 31 -13.79 -8.42 -36.79
C LYS A 31 -13.02 -7.24 -37.38
N GLU A 32 -11.90 -6.85 -36.75
CA GLU A 32 -11.11 -5.70 -37.16
C GLU A 32 -9.60 -6.04 -37.18
N PRO A 33 -9.07 -6.48 -38.34
CA PRO A 33 -7.65 -6.72 -38.51
C PRO A 33 -6.83 -5.44 -38.39
N VAL A 34 -5.59 -5.57 -37.91
CA VAL A 34 -4.67 -4.44 -37.67
C VAL A 34 -3.40 -4.63 -38.49
N HIS A 35 -3.11 -3.65 -39.33
CA HIS A 35 -1.87 -3.54 -40.08
C HIS A 35 -0.85 -2.75 -39.28
N TYR A 36 0.41 -3.17 -39.31
CA TYR A 36 1.50 -2.43 -38.68
C TYR A 36 2.69 -2.26 -39.62
N LYS A 37 3.41 -1.15 -39.45
CA LYS A 37 4.69 -0.84 -40.10
C LYS A 37 5.63 -0.27 -39.05
N LEU A 38 6.85 -0.77 -38.98
CA LEU A 38 7.87 -0.36 -38.03
C LEU A 38 9.18 -0.12 -38.77
N PHE A 39 9.72 1.08 -38.59
CA PHE A 39 11.09 1.45 -38.93
C PHE A 39 11.80 1.83 -37.63
N PHE A 40 12.39 0.85 -36.97
CA PHE A 40 13.11 1.07 -35.73
C PHE A 40 14.44 1.82 -35.98
N PRO A 41 14.84 2.78 -35.12
CA PRO A 41 14.16 3.32 -33.95
C PRO A 41 13.25 4.53 -34.24
N PHE A 42 12.98 4.88 -35.50
CA PHE A 42 12.41 6.18 -35.84
C PHE A 42 10.88 6.25 -35.74
N PHE A 43 10.14 5.29 -36.31
CA PHE A 43 8.68 5.35 -36.31
C PHE A 43 8.00 3.99 -36.36
N GLY A 44 6.81 3.93 -35.77
CA GLY A 44 5.93 2.77 -35.75
C GLY A 44 4.49 3.19 -35.98
N PHE A 45 3.81 2.53 -36.90
CA PHE A 45 2.44 2.80 -37.28
C PHE A 45 1.60 1.55 -37.12
N LYS A 46 0.40 1.70 -36.58
CA LYS A 46 -0.64 0.68 -36.57
C LYS A 46 -1.95 1.30 -37.04
N ASP A 47 -2.63 0.63 -37.94
CA ASP A 47 -3.90 1.05 -38.51
C ASP A 47 -4.82 -0.15 -38.53
N SER A 48 -6.06 0.03 -38.09
CA SER A 48 -7.08 -0.98 -38.35
C SER A 48 -7.60 -0.89 -39.79
N GLU A 49 -8.06 -2.02 -40.32
CA GLU A 49 -8.53 -2.13 -41.70
C GLU A 49 -9.73 -1.20 -41.99
N THR A 50 -10.64 -1.04 -41.02
CA THR A 50 -11.80 -0.15 -41.11
C THR A 50 -11.49 1.29 -40.70
N GLY A 51 -10.27 1.56 -40.21
CA GLY A 51 -9.82 2.89 -39.79
C GLY A 51 -10.44 3.40 -38.47
N ASN A 52 -11.05 2.52 -37.68
CA ASN A 52 -11.56 2.88 -36.35
C ASN A 52 -10.40 3.10 -35.38
N MET A 53 -9.29 2.39 -35.53
CA MET A 53 -8.13 2.50 -34.65
C MET A 53 -6.90 2.96 -35.44
N LYS A 54 -6.19 3.96 -34.92
CA LYS A 54 -4.85 4.32 -35.37
C LYS A 54 -3.93 4.50 -34.19
N SER A 55 -2.68 4.09 -34.36
CA SER A 55 -1.60 4.36 -33.42
C SER A 55 -0.34 4.71 -34.20
N ARG A 56 0.38 5.71 -33.70
CA ARG A 56 1.59 6.30 -34.26
C ARG A 56 2.57 6.46 -33.11
N GLY A 57 3.80 6.05 -33.30
CA GLY A 57 4.89 6.25 -32.36
C GLY A 57 6.13 6.74 -33.10
N PHE A 58 6.86 7.67 -32.51
CA PHE A 58 8.10 8.23 -33.03
C PHE A 58 9.20 8.14 -31.98
N LEU A 59 10.43 7.92 -32.44
CA LEU A 59 11.64 7.74 -31.61
C LEU A 59 11.41 6.64 -30.56
N ILE A 60 11.32 5.41 -31.05
CA ILE A 60 11.13 4.20 -30.28
C ILE A 60 12.44 3.83 -29.61
N LEU A 61 12.45 3.94 -28.28
CA LEU A 61 13.53 3.45 -27.44
C LEU A 61 13.30 1.98 -27.09
N PRO A 62 14.35 1.15 -27.09
CA PRO A 62 14.26 -0.21 -26.55
C PRO A 62 13.68 -0.20 -25.14
N LEU A 63 12.72 -1.09 -24.85
CA LEU A 63 12.09 -1.33 -23.53
C LEU A 63 11.23 -0.19 -22.96
N LEU A 64 11.40 1.06 -23.41
CA LEU A 64 10.72 2.23 -22.87
C LEU A 64 9.56 2.74 -23.76
N GLY A 65 9.48 2.27 -25.00
CA GLY A 65 8.45 2.68 -25.95
C GLY A 65 8.85 3.93 -26.74
N SER A 66 7.86 4.62 -27.32
CA SER A 66 8.08 5.81 -28.14
C SER A 66 8.16 7.08 -27.29
N LEU A 67 9.09 7.98 -27.62
CA LEU A 67 9.14 9.31 -27.00
C LEU A 67 7.91 10.13 -27.33
N PHE A 68 7.45 10.08 -28.57
CA PHE A 68 6.23 10.75 -29.01
C PHE A 68 5.27 9.74 -29.59
N GLY A 69 3.99 9.95 -29.37
CA GLY A 69 3.00 8.96 -29.71
C GLY A 69 1.61 9.55 -29.69
N TYR A 70 0.81 9.01 -30.60
CA TYR A 70 -0.58 9.39 -30.80
C TYR A 70 -1.37 8.15 -31.15
N GLY A 71 -2.46 7.91 -30.43
CA GLY A 71 -3.40 6.85 -30.69
C GLY A 71 -4.84 7.34 -30.60
N TYR A 72 -5.71 6.74 -31.38
CA TYR A 72 -7.14 6.84 -31.18
C TYR A 72 -7.84 5.52 -31.50
N ASP A 73 -8.93 5.23 -30.81
CA ASP A 73 -9.91 4.20 -31.16
C ASP A 73 -11.31 4.83 -31.16
N LYS A 74 -11.97 4.87 -32.33
CA LYS A 74 -13.31 5.44 -32.50
C LYS A 74 -14.40 4.64 -31.79
N ARG A 75 -14.18 3.34 -31.55
CA ARG A 75 -15.19 2.45 -30.96
C ARG A 75 -15.35 2.70 -29.47
N THR A 76 -14.24 2.97 -28.78
CA THR A 76 -14.19 3.37 -27.37
C THR A 76 -14.15 4.89 -27.21
N GLY A 77 -13.91 5.62 -28.30
CA GLY A 77 -13.62 7.06 -28.24
C GLY A 77 -12.31 7.36 -27.48
N GLU A 78 -11.44 6.37 -27.34
CA GLU A 78 -10.16 6.50 -26.69
C GLU A 78 -9.23 7.37 -27.53
N GLN A 79 -8.56 8.31 -26.88
CA GLN A 79 -7.50 9.11 -27.48
C GLN A 79 -6.33 9.16 -26.51
N ASP A 80 -5.14 8.88 -27.03
CA ASP A 80 -3.91 8.84 -26.26
C ASP A 80 -2.83 9.65 -26.96
N TYR A 81 -2.12 10.45 -26.18
CA TYR A 81 -1.02 11.30 -26.62
C TYR A 81 0.10 11.23 -25.59
N ASN A 82 1.33 11.10 -26.07
CA ASN A 82 2.49 11.33 -25.21
C ASN A 82 3.54 12.15 -25.95
N ALA A 83 4.22 13.01 -25.20
CA ALA A 83 5.28 13.85 -25.69
C ALA A 83 6.41 13.82 -24.68
N LEU A 84 7.51 13.16 -25.05
CA LEU A 84 8.51 12.64 -24.12
C LEU A 84 7.81 11.84 -23.02
N PHE A 85 7.59 10.55 -23.21
CA PHE A 85 6.73 9.71 -22.35
C PHE A 85 6.88 9.92 -20.83
N PHE A 86 8.06 10.32 -20.36
CA PHE A 86 8.35 10.60 -18.96
C PHE A 86 7.95 11.99 -18.47
N LEU A 87 7.67 12.97 -19.34
CA LEU A 87 7.23 14.33 -19.02
C LEU A 87 5.73 14.51 -19.22
N PHE A 88 5.23 14.21 -20.42
CA PHE A 88 3.84 14.49 -20.76
C PHE A 88 3.11 13.26 -21.31
N GLN A 89 1.96 12.96 -20.70
CA GLN A 89 1.05 11.91 -21.16
C GLN A 89 -0.39 12.40 -20.97
N TYR A 90 -1.22 12.29 -22.00
CA TYR A 90 -2.62 12.62 -21.97
C TYR A 90 -3.43 11.48 -22.59
N GLY A 91 -4.53 11.09 -21.96
CA GLY A 91 -5.38 9.99 -22.38
C GLY A 91 -6.80 10.21 -21.92
N THR A 92 -7.77 9.91 -22.77
CA THR A 92 -9.19 10.01 -22.43
C THR A 92 -9.99 8.96 -23.19
N ASN A 93 -11.14 8.58 -22.65
CA ASN A 93 -12.09 7.64 -23.27
C ASN A 93 -13.52 8.20 -23.08
N GLN A 94 -14.49 7.76 -23.89
CA GLN A 94 -15.89 8.17 -23.78
C GLN A 94 -16.57 7.61 -22.52
N ASP A 95 -16.24 6.38 -22.12
CA ASP A 95 -16.90 5.70 -21.01
C ASP A 95 -16.45 6.22 -19.62
N GLU A 96 -15.65 7.30 -19.57
CA GLU A 96 -15.03 7.90 -18.38
C GLU A 96 -14.16 6.96 -17.50
N ASP A 97 -14.11 5.68 -17.84
CA ASP A 97 -13.30 4.66 -17.17
C ASP A 97 -11.80 4.88 -17.35
N TYR A 98 -11.40 5.63 -18.37
CA TYR A 98 -9.99 5.95 -18.60
C TYR A 98 -9.79 7.45 -18.78
N HIS A 99 -8.98 8.01 -17.90
CA HIS A 99 -8.50 9.38 -17.99
C HIS A 99 -7.07 9.46 -17.48
N LYS A 100 -6.20 10.15 -18.21
CA LYS A 100 -4.79 10.25 -17.90
C LYS A 100 -4.31 11.64 -18.25
N PHE A 101 -3.68 12.29 -17.29
CA PHE A 101 -3.01 13.57 -17.48
C PHE A 101 -1.78 13.60 -16.59
N ILE A 102 -0.60 13.48 -17.17
CA ILE A 102 0.67 13.47 -16.47
C ILE A 102 1.53 14.60 -17.01
N LEU A 103 1.99 15.45 -16.12
CA LEU A 103 2.98 16.50 -16.33
C LEU A 103 4.09 16.35 -15.29
N PHE A 104 4.95 15.36 -15.48
CA PHE A 104 6.04 15.07 -14.56
C PHE A 104 7.16 16.11 -14.72
N PRO A 105 7.83 16.53 -13.63
CA PRO A 105 7.72 16.05 -12.24
C PRO A 105 6.79 16.90 -11.36
N PHE A 106 5.77 17.54 -11.93
CA PHE A 106 4.94 18.47 -11.16
C PHE A 106 3.62 17.84 -10.71
N PHE A 107 2.92 17.19 -11.63
CA PHE A 107 1.58 16.70 -11.38
C PHE A 107 1.29 15.46 -12.22
N GLY A 108 0.45 14.58 -11.70
CA GLY A 108 -0.21 13.60 -12.54
C GLY A 108 -1.51 13.16 -11.92
N HIS A 109 -2.47 12.90 -12.78
CA HIS A 109 -3.75 12.33 -12.46
C HIS A 109 -4.03 11.21 -13.45
N TYR A 110 -4.34 10.03 -12.93
CA TYR A 110 -4.55 8.83 -13.71
C TYR A 110 -5.71 8.04 -13.12
N ARG A 111 -6.72 7.78 -13.94
CA ARG A 111 -7.89 6.97 -13.63
C ARG A 111 -7.99 5.84 -14.66
N PHE A 112 -8.13 4.62 -14.17
CA PHE A 112 -8.36 3.45 -14.99
C PHE A 112 -9.31 2.49 -14.26
N ALA A 113 -10.50 2.31 -14.82
CA ALA A 113 -11.61 1.58 -14.23
C ALA A 113 -11.87 2.06 -12.78
N SER A 114 -11.70 1.17 -11.81
CA SER A 114 -11.89 1.41 -10.39
C SER A 114 -10.71 2.07 -9.67
N LYS A 115 -9.59 2.36 -10.36
CA LYS A 115 -8.38 2.89 -9.73
C LYS A 115 -8.14 4.31 -10.13
N GLN A 116 -7.77 5.14 -9.16
CA GLN A 116 -7.41 6.53 -9.36
C GLN A 116 -6.11 6.83 -8.61
N THR A 117 -5.25 7.64 -9.22
CA THR A 117 -3.95 8.03 -8.70
C THR A 117 -3.72 9.49 -9.05
N THR A 118 -3.57 10.32 -8.03
CA THR A 118 -3.15 11.71 -8.16
C THR A 118 -1.82 11.89 -7.44
N PHE A 119 -0.88 12.59 -8.05
CA PHE A 119 0.39 12.91 -7.40
C PHE A 119 0.81 14.35 -7.70
N ILE A 120 1.47 14.96 -6.71
CA ILE A 120 2.25 16.19 -6.83
C ILE A 120 3.62 15.85 -6.26
N THR A 121 4.53 15.50 -7.16
CA THR A 121 5.84 14.99 -6.77
C THR A 121 6.73 16.09 -6.16
N PRO A 122 7.64 15.74 -5.25
CA PRO A 122 7.89 14.40 -4.71
C PRO A 122 7.09 14.07 -3.43
N PHE A 123 6.25 14.98 -2.93
CA PHE A 123 5.75 14.89 -1.56
C PHE A 123 4.33 14.35 -1.44
N TYR A 124 3.44 14.64 -2.39
CA TYR A 124 2.02 14.32 -2.27
C TYR A 124 1.60 13.21 -3.23
N PHE A 125 0.92 12.21 -2.69
CA PHE A 125 0.31 11.12 -3.46
C PHE A 125 -1.05 10.79 -2.86
N HIS A 126 -2.01 10.56 -3.72
CA HIS A 126 -3.36 10.16 -3.35
C HIS A 126 -3.79 9.01 -4.26
N LEU A 127 -4.05 7.86 -3.66
CA LEU A 127 -4.38 6.61 -4.34
C LEU A 127 -5.76 6.16 -3.87
N GLN A 128 -6.65 5.94 -4.83
CA GLN A 128 -7.99 5.43 -4.57
C GLN A 128 -8.22 4.15 -5.38
N THR A 129 -8.89 3.19 -4.77
CA THR A 129 -9.35 1.97 -5.45
C THR A 129 -10.76 1.67 -4.99
N ASP A 130 -11.70 1.53 -5.91
CA ASP A 130 -13.10 1.21 -5.63
C ASP A 130 -13.52 -0.04 -6.39
N THR A 131 -13.07 -1.19 -5.90
CA THR A 131 -13.40 -2.49 -6.49
C THR A 131 -14.43 -3.21 -5.62
N TYR A 132 -15.21 -4.10 -6.21
CA TYR A 132 -16.21 -4.91 -5.49
C TYR A 132 -15.66 -5.63 -4.24
N HIS A 133 -14.38 -6.00 -4.23
CA HIS A 133 -13.74 -6.66 -3.08
C HIS A 133 -13.13 -5.69 -2.07
N ILE A 134 -12.60 -4.56 -2.54
CA ILE A 134 -11.74 -3.66 -1.76
C ILE A 134 -12.01 -2.22 -2.16
N GLN A 135 -12.33 -1.40 -1.17
CA GLN A 135 -12.37 0.05 -1.27
C GLN A 135 -11.23 0.63 -0.45
N SER A 136 -10.34 1.40 -1.07
CA SER A 136 -9.20 2.03 -0.40
C SER A 136 -9.08 3.50 -0.74
N ASP A 137 -8.76 4.30 0.27
CA ASP A 137 -8.37 5.70 0.15
C ASP A 137 -7.05 5.89 0.91
N ASP A 138 -5.96 6.08 0.16
CA ASP A 138 -4.61 6.22 0.69
C ASP A 138 -4.07 7.61 0.31
N THR A 139 -3.70 8.41 1.31
CA THR A 139 -3.14 9.76 1.14
C THR A 139 -1.78 9.86 1.81
N PHE A 140 -0.80 10.38 1.08
CA PHE A 140 0.58 10.50 1.51
C PHE A 140 1.05 11.94 1.30
N LEU A 141 1.61 12.55 2.34
CA LEU A 141 2.40 13.77 2.28
C LEU A 141 3.72 13.49 2.98
N ILE A 142 4.70 13.02 2.21
CA ILE A 142 5.94 12.46 2.72
C ILE A 142 6.84 13.58 3.31
N PRO A 143 7.50 13.36 4.47
CA PRO A 143 7.34 12.24 5.40
C PRO A 143 6.33 12.52 6.52
N PHE A 144 5.58 13.63 6.47
CA PHE A 144 4.82 14.15 7.61
C PHE A 144 3.48 13.45 7.86
N TYR A 145 2.80 13.02 6.80
CA TYR A 145 1.43 12.50 6.89
C TYR A 145 1.25 11.26 6.02
N PHE A 146 0.76 10.19 6.65
CA PHE A 146 0.35 8.97 5.96
C PHE A 146 -1.03 8.59 6.47
N TYR A 147 -2.00 8.55 5.57
CA TYR A 147 -3.36 8.12 5.85
C TYR A 147 -3.73 6.99 4.90
N SER A 148 -4.38 5.96 5.43
CA SER A 148 -4.84 4.83 4.64
C SER A 148 -6.09 4.28 5.30
N LYS A 149 -7.17 4.19 4.53
CA LYS A 149 -8.42 3.59 4.96
C LYS A 149 -8.82 2.55 3.93
N ARG A 150 -8.98 1.30 4.38
CA ARG A 150 -9.29 0.17 3.52
C ARG A 150 -10.50 -0.57 4.07
N LYS A 151 -11.53 -0.73 3.24
CA LYS A 151 -12.74 -1.49 3.55
C LYS A 151 -12.79 -2.71 2.66
N TYR A 152 -12.86 -3.88 3.28
CA TYR A 152 -13.00 -5.15 2.59
C TYR A 152 -14.49 -5.50 2.54
N VAL A 153 -15.14 -5.21 1.42
CA VAL A 153 -16.60 -5.24 1.27
C VAL A 153 -17.16 -6.63 1.57
N GLN A 154 -16.48 -7.70 1.15
CA GLN A 154 -16.94 -9.08 1.34
C GLN A 154 -16.93 -9.57 2.77
N TRP A 155 -16.02 -9.06 3.60
CA TRP A 155 -15.86 -9.48 5.00
C TRP A 155 -16.41 -8.46 5.99
N GLU A 156 -16.95 -7.34 5.50
CA GLU A 156 -17.42 -6.20 6.30
C GLU A 156 -16.36 -5.73 7.32
N ARG A 157 -15.09 -5.84 6.96
CA ARG A 157 -13.94 -5.46 7.80
C ARG A 157 -13.33 -4.16 7.32
N ASP A 158 -12.90 -3.35 8.27
CA ASP A 158 -12.21 -2.11 8.02
C ASP A 158 -10.79 -2.13 8.62
N GLU A 159 -9.87 -1.52 7.89
CA GLU A 159 -8.50 -1.30 8.27
C GLU A 159 -8.24 0.19 8.12
N SER A 160 -7.61 0.80 9.12
CA SER A 160 -7.28 2.22 9.08
C SER A 160 -5.92 2.48 9.66
N TYR A 161 -5.22 3.43 9.07
CA TYR A 161 -3.88 3.80 9.45
C TYR A 161 -3.74 5.31 9.31
N LEU A 162 -3.19 5.94 10.33
CA LEU A 162 -2.84 7.35 10.34
C LEU A 162 -1.48 7.49 11.01
N LYS A 163 -0.56 8.19 10.35
CA LYS A 163 0.73 8.58 10.93
C LYS A 163 0.95 10.05 10.68
N LEU A 164 1.13 10.78 11.77
CA LEU A 164 1.56 12.18 11.82
C LEU A 164 3.00 12.16 12.32
N TRP A 165 3.95 11.95 11.42
CA TRP A 165 5.34 11.84 11.82
C TRP A 165 5.88 13.22 12.27
N PRO A 166 6.71 13.28 13.34
CA PRO A 166 7.18 12.19 14.20
C PRO A 166 6.29 11.95 15.45
N ILE A 167 5.13 12.58 15.53
CA ILE A 167 4.41 12.83 16.78
C ILE A 167 3.43 11.71 17.14
N PHE A 168 2.76 11.10 16.15
CA PHE A 168 1.64 10.22 16.42
C PHE A 168 1.47 9.14 15.36
N LYS A 169 1.05 7.96 15.81
CA LYS A 169 0.60 6.86 14.95
C LYS A 169 -0.67 6.24 15.51
N TYR A 170 -1.57 5.88 14.61
CA TYR A 170 -2.78 5.13 14.86
C TYR A 170 -2.92 4.04 13.79
N GLN A 171 -3.23 2.83 14.23
CA GLN A 171 -3.45 1.68 13.37
C GLN A 171 -4.60 0.85 13.92
N LYS A 172 -5.52 0.47 13.03
CA LYS A 172 -6.59 -0.49 13.29
C LYS A 172 -6.53 -1.56 12.22
N ASP A 173 -6.31 -2.80 12.65
CA ASP A 173 -6.22 -3.97 11.77
C ASP A 173 -7.61 -4.55 11.49
N ARG A 174 -7.69 -5.41 10.47
CA ARG A 174 -8.93 -6.07 10.03
C ARG A 174 -9.58 -6.95 11.10
N GLU A 175 -8.80 -7.40 12.07
CA GLU A 175 -9.28 -8.22 13.20
C GLU A 175 -9.85 -7.37 14.35
N GLY A 176 -9.81 -6.04 14.23
CA GLY A 176 -10.23 -5.12 15.27
C GLY A 176 -9.15 -4.80 16.30
N ASN A 177 -7.92 -5.30 16.11
CA ASN A 177 -6.76 -4.87 16.89
C ASN A 177 -6.52 -3.39 16.62
N LEU A 178 -6.32 -2.60 17.67
CA LEU A 178 -6.11 -1.17 17.60
C LEU A 178 -4.85 -0.83 18.38
N VAL A 179 -3.95 -0.09 17.74
CA VAL A 179 -2.69 0.37 18.33
C VAL A 179 -2.54 1.85 18.05
N TRP A 180 -2.25 2.64 19.07
CA TRP A 180 -1.76 4.00 18.87
C TRP A 180 -0.57 4.27 19.76
N ASN A 181 0.31 5.15 19.28
CA ASN A 181 1.44 5.61 20.05
C ASN A 181 1.72 7.09 19.83
N VAL A 182 2.32 7.70 20.85
CA VAL A 182 2.85 9.06 20.81
C VAL A 182 4.37 8.94 20.70
N LEU A 183 4.92 9.67 19.74
CA LEU A 183 6.29 9.59 19.21
C LEU A 183 6.56 8.31 18.40
N SER A 184 6.41 8.41 17.08
CA SER A 184 6.89 7.41 16.11
C SER A 184 7.94 8.07 15.23
N LEU A 185 9.21 7.80 15.55
CA LEU A 185 10.36 8.49 14.95
C LEU A 185 10.71 8.01 13.55
N PHE A 186 10.19 6.88 13.11
CA PHE A 186 10.50 6.36 11.77
C PHE A 186 9.67 7.08 10.69
N PRO A 187 10.27 7.72 9.67
CA PRO A 187 9.57 8.62 8.75
C PRO A 187 8.72 7.93 7.67
N VAL A 188 8.78 6.60 7.58
CA VAL A 188 8.06 5.83 6.55
C VAL A 188 7.04 4.90 7.21
N LYS A 189 5.96 4.58 6.50
CA LYS A 189 5.04 3.51 6.90
C LYS A 189 5.74 2.15 6.78
N SER A 190 5.95 1.44 7.89
CA SER A 190 6.48 0.07 7.88
C SER A 190 6.05 -0.69 9.12
N GLU A 191 5.20 -1.71 8.95
CA GLU A 191 4.69 -2.52 10.06
C GLU A 191 5.80 -3.24 10.83
N VAL A 192 6.83 -3.71 10.13
CA VAL A 192 7.95 -4.45 10.73
C VAL A 192 8.81 -3.53 11.59
N ILE A 193 9.19 -2.38 11.03
CA ILE A 193 10.05 -1.41 11.72
C ILE A 193 9.30 -0.80 12.89
N ASP A 194 8.06 -0.37 12.67
CA ASP A 194 7.24 0.23 13.71
C ASP A 194 7.05 -0.75 14.89
N ARG A 195 6.84 -2.06 14.63
CA ARG A 195 6.67 -3.07 15.70
C ARG A 195 7.92 -3.29 16.55
N ILE A 196 9.10 -3.27 15.93
CA ILE A 196 10.38 -3.55 16.60
C ILE A 196 10.88 -2.31 17.34
N TRP A 197 10.81 -1.14 16.69
CA TRP A 197 11.51 0.05 17.14
C TRP A 197 10.61 1.02 17.90
N ASP A 198 9.33 1.19 17.57
CA ASP A 198 8.46 2.15 18.28
C ASP A 198 8.50 1.99 19.81
N PRO A 199 8.52 0.76 20.39
CA PRO A 199 8.59 0.60 21.85
C PRO A 199 9.80 1.26 22.52
N LEU A 200 10.88 1.49 21.80
CA LEU A 200 12.12 2.06 22.32
C LEU A 200 12.09 3.60 22.42
N TRP A 201 11.08 4.26 21.86
CA TRP A 201 10.98 5.73 21.88
C TRP A 201 9.57 6.22 22.19
N SER A 202 8.57 5.35 22.15
CA SER A 202 7.19 5.72 22.42
C SER A 202 7.06 6.31 23.82
N LEU A 203 6.54 7.52 23.90
CA LEU A 203 6.21 8.14 25.18
C LEU A 203 4.96 7.50 25.78
N VAL A 204 3.98 7.22 24.94
CA VAL A 204 2.73 6.55 25.31
C VAL A 204 2.38 5.55 24.21
N GLU A 205 2.00 4.34 24.62
CA GLU A 205 1.54 3.29 23.74
C GLU A 205 0.24 2.72 24.31
N TYR A 206 -0.78 2.58 23.48
CA TYR A 206 -2.02 1.89 23.82
C TYR A 206 -2.32 0.85 22.77
N GLN A 207 -2.69 -0.34 23.22
CA GLN A 207 -3.11 -1.43 22.37
C GLN A 207 -4.43 -1.99 22.89
N LYS A 208 -5.36 -2.27 21.99
CA LYS A 208 -6.58 -3.03 22.26
C LYS A 208 -6.59 -4.20 21.30
N LEU A 209 -6.61 -5.41 21.84
CA LEU A 209 -6.64 -6.65 21.08
C LEU A 209 -8.08 -7.13 20.88
N SER A 210 -8.29 -7.94 19.85
CA SER A 210 -9.58 -8.53 19.52
C SER A 210 -10.13 -9.46 20.60
N ASN A 211 -9.25 -10.05 21.43
CA ASN A 211 -9.60 -10.89 22.58
C ASN A 211 -10.12 -10.08 23.80
N GLY A 212 -10.22 -8.75 23.71
CA GLY A 212 -10.64 -7.86 24.79
C GLY A 212 -9.51 -7.35 25.68
N GLU A 213 -8.29 -7.88 25.54
CA GLU A 213 -7.12 -7.41 26.28
C GLU A 213 -6.74 -6.00 25.84
N LYS A 214 -6.56 -5.13 26.83
CA LYS A 214 -6.06 -3.76 26.65
C LYS A 214 -4.69 -3.66 27.29
N ARG A 215 -3.78 -2.95 26.64
CA ARG A 215 -2.43 -2.67 27.11
C ARG A 215 -2.19 -1.19 27.02
N PHE A 216 -1.52 -0.65 28.01
CA PHE A 216 -1.10 0.74 28.06
C PHE A 216 0.31 0.78 28.61
N SER A 217 1.19 1.49 27.94
CA SER A 217 2.58 1.66 28.35
C SER A 217 3.00 3.11 28.25
N VAL A 218 3.90 3.51 29.13
CA VAL A 218 4.44 4.86 29.24
C VAL A 218 5.96 4.80 29.26
N LEU A 219 6.59 5.81 28.64
CA LEU A 219 8.02 6.09 28.63
C LEU A 219 8.84 4.85 28.30
N MET A 220 8.83 4.42 27.03
CA MET A 220 9.59 3.25 26.58
C MET A 220 9.25 1.98 27.36
N ARG A 221 7.99 1.85 27.81
CA ARG A 221 7.49 0.75 28.66
C ARG A 221 8.14 0.68 30.05
N ALA A 222 8.68 1.78 30.56
CA ALA A 222 9.08 1.90 31.96
C ALA A 222 7.90 1.73 32.93
N TYR A 223 6.69 2.02 32.45
CA TYR A 223 5.45 1.58 33.08
C TYR A 223 4.61 0.85 32.03
N SER A 224 4.12 -0.33 32.37
CA SER A 224 3.21 -1.10 31.52
C SER A 224 2.09 -1.67 32.36
N GLN A 225 0.85 -1.44 31.92
CA GLN A 225 -0.35 -2.07 32.46
C GLN A 225 -1.08 -2.83 31.36
N ARG A 226 -1.60 -3.99 31.70
CA ARG A 226 -2.48 -4.79 30.84
C ARG A 226 -3.71 -5.19 31.64
N TRP A 227 -4.86 -5.17 31.01
CA TRP A 227 -6.10 -5.53 31.68
C TRP A 227 -7.08 -6.16 30.71
N THR A 228 -7.84 -7.12 31.22
CA THR A 228 -8.99 -7.76 30.60
C THR A 228 -10.22 -7.48 31.46
N GLU A 229 -11.33 -8.17 31.25
CA GLU A 229 -12.50 -8.06 32.14
C GLU A 229 -12.25 -8.68 33.52
N THR A 230 -11.34 -9.65 33.62
CA THR A 230 -11.09 -10.44 34.84
C THR A 230 -9.73 -10.18 35.45
N GLU A 231 -8.72 -9.86 34.63
CA GLU A 231 -7.33 -9.75 35.06
C GLU A 231 -6.82 -8.32 34.90
N PHE A 232 -6.05 -7.87 35.87
CA PHE A 232 -5.31 -6.62 35.82
C PHE A 232 -3.86 -6.88 36.20
N HIS A 233 -2.93 -6.44 35.37
CA HIS A 233 -1.52 -6.47 35.69
C HIS A 233 -0.90 -5.10 35.44
N ALA A 234 -0.06 -4.65 36.37
CA ALA A 234 0.76 -3.46 36.21
C ALA A 234 2.20 -3.79 36.57
N SER A 235 3.14 -3.19 35.84
CA SER A 235 4.56 -3.46 36.02
C SER A 235 5.37 -2.19 35.81
N ILE A 236 6.34 -2.01 36.70
CA ILE A 236 7.49 -1.13 36.52
C ILE A 236 8.69 -2.06 36.52
N PRO A 237 9.36 -2.26 35.37
CA PRO A 237 10.51 -3.15 35.28
C PRO A 237 11.50 -2.89 36.41
N PHE A 238 12.08 -3.96 36.97
CA PHE A 238 13.01 -3.93 38.09
C PHE A 238 12.43 -3.49 39.45
N VAL A 239 11.26 -2.85 39.51
CA VAL A 239 10.74 -2.23 40.75
C VAL A 239 9.52 -2.95 41.28
N LEU A 240 8.45 -3.05 40.49
CA LEU A 240 7.15 -3.52 40.96
C LEU A 240 6.44 -4.35 39.90
N GLU A 241 5.90 -5.49 40.30
CA GLU A 241 4.95 -6.28 39.52
C GLU A 241 3.68 -6.44 40.36
N LEU A 242 2.54 -6.01 39.83
CA LEU A 242 1.23 -6.15 40.42
C LEU A 242 0.37 -7.01 39.51
N SER A 243 -0.31 -7.99 40.07
CA SER A 243 -1.21 -8.91 39.38
C SER A 243 -2.43 -9.14 40.22
N ILE A 244 -3.59 -8.74 39.71
CA ILE A 244 -4.89 -8.88 40.34
C ILE A 244 -5.74 -9.73 39.41
N THR A 245 -6.17 -10.88 39.89
CA THR A 245 -7.17 -11.74 39.27
C THR A 245 -8.29 -11.99 40.30
N PRO A 246 -9.45 -12.55 39.89
CA PRO A 246 -10.57 -12.76 40.81
C PRO A 246 -10.21 -13.67 41.99
N GLU A 247 -9.30 -14.61 41.75
CA GLU A 247 -8.86 -15.61 42.74
C GLU A 247 -7.61 -15.18 43.51
N LYS A 248 -6.77 -14.32 42.91
CA LYS A 248 -5.43 -14.04 43.41
C LYS A 248 -5.05 -12.58 43.25
N THR A 249 -4.64 -11.97 44.35
CA THR A 249 -3.94 -10.68 44.35
C THR A 249 -2.49 -10.91 44.73
N SER A 250 -1.57 -10.54 43.86
CA SER A 250 -0.14 -10.63 44.14
C SER A 250 0.60 -9.37 43.75
N TRP A 251 1.57 -8.97 44.57
CA TRP A 251 2.54 -7.96 44.22
C TRP A 251 3.95 -8.43 44.56
N LYS A 252 4.93 -8.04 43.75
CA LYS A 252 6.35 -8.31 43.96
C LYS A 252 7.13 -7.02 43.80
N PHE A 253 8.00 -6.74 44.75
CA PHE A 253 8.91 -5.62 44.74
C PHE A 253 10.34 -6.12 44.51
N LEU A 254 11.11 -5.41 43.67
CA LEU A 254 12.50 -5.73 43.32
C LEU A 254 12.71 -7.21 42.95
N TYR A 255 11.96 -7.71 41.96
CA TYR A 255 11.97 -9.13 41.53
C TYR A 255 11.67 -10.16 42.64
N GLY A 256 10.90 -9.78 43.65
CA GLY A 256 10.51 -10.69 44.74
C GLY A 256 11.48 -10.68 45.92
N LEU A 257 12.25 -9.59 46.09
CA LEU A 257 12.88 -9.28 47.37
C LEU A 257 11.82 -9.19 48.48
N ILE A 258 10.70 -8.54 48.16
CA ILE A 258 9.51 -8.51 49.01
C ILE A 258 8.33 -8.85 48.10
N GLY A 259 7.52 -9.81 48.49
CA GLY A 259 6.33 -10.18 47.74
C GLY A 259 5.17 -10.47 48.66
N TYR A 260 3.98 -10.33 48.13
CA TYR A 260 2.75 -10.68 48.82
C TYR A 260 1.85 -11.39 47.84
N GLU A 261 1.23 -12.46 48.30
CA GLU A 261 0.29 -13.25 47.53
C GLU A 261 -0.88 -13.60 48.42
N ARG A 262 -2.07 -13.20 47.97
CA ARG A 262 -3.34 -13.55 48.60
C ARG A 262 -4.12 -14.41 47.63
N ILE A 263 -4.45 -15.64 48.04
CA ILE A 263 -5.33 -16.55 47.34
C ILE A 263 -6.47 -16.86 48.31
N GLU A 264 -7.69 -16.43 47.99
CA GLU A 264 -8.87 -16.57 48.86
C GLU A 264 -8.61 -16.07 50.32
N THR A 265 -8.46 -17.01 51.27
CA THR A 265 -8.17 -16.81 52.70
C THR A 265 -6.69 -16.89 53.04
N ASN A 266 -5.87 -17.51 52.20
CA ASN A 266 -4.46 -17.73 52.50
C ASN A 266 -3.62 -16.51 52.10
N ARG A 267 -2.72 -16.10 52.99
CA ARG A 267 -1.83 -14.94 52.80
C ARG A 267 -0.40 -15.42 52.94
N ASN A 268 0.36 -15.31 51.86
CA ASN A 268 1.78 -15.61 51.86
C ASN A 268 2.56 -14.31 51.67
N LEU A 269 3.51 -14.06 52.55
CA LEU A 269 4.44 -12.96 52.48
C LEU A 269 5.82 -13.51 52.16
N GLN A 270 6.36 -13.09 51.02
CA GLN A 270 7.69 -13.44 50.57
C GLN A 270 8.69 -12.38 51.05
N ILE A 271 9.76 -12.82 51.70
CA ILE A 271 10.91 -12.01 52.12
C ILE A 271 12.17 -12.64 51.50
N LEU A 272 13.08 -11.82 50.96
CA LEU A 272 14.40 -12.25 50.46
C LEU A 272 14.36 -13.45 49.49
N TRP A 273 13.75 -13.33 48.31
CA TRP A 273 13.69 -14.32 47.19
C TRP A 273 13.23 -15.76 47.49
N PHE A 274 13.37 -16.27 48.72
CA PHE A 274 13.30 -17.67 49.12
C PHE A 274 12.50 -17.88 50.42
N ILE A 275 12.34 -16.86 51.28
CA ILE A 275 11.58 -16.99 52.54
C ILE A 275 10.11 -16.68 52.24
N LYS A 276 9.21 -17.62 52.55
CA LYS A 276 7.75 -17.43 52.46
C LYS A 276 7.14 -17.71 53.82
N ILE A 277 6.32 -16.79 54.31
CA ILE A 277 5.64 -16.81 55.63
C ILE A 277 4.14 -16.72 55.42
#